data_AF-A0A924WGQ6-F1
#
_entry.id   AF-A0A924WGQ6-F1
#
_cell.length_a   1.000
_cell.length_b   1.000
_cell.length_c   1.000
_cell.angle_alpha   90.00
_cell.angle_beta   90.00
_cell.angle_gamma   90.00
#
_symmetry.space_group_name_H-M   'P 1'
#
loop_
_entity.id
_entity.type
_entity.pdbx_description
1 polymer ?
#
loop_
_entity_poly.entity_id
_entity_poly.type
_entity_poly.pdbx_seq_one_letter_code
_entity_poly.pdbx_strand_id
1 'polypeptide(L)'
;MAKQQQRPAPQPQQRKTAPAPVRRPAEKKESIFSAGSNELIFGRQNFILMGIGLALVLIGLATMSGGAMPDPNKWEPERIYSFTRITLAPIIMVAGFVTVAVGIFKRTPVANNSEA
;
A
#
# COMPACT_ATOMS: atom_id res chain seq x y z
N MET A 1 -64.01 31.61 56.39
CA MET A 1 -62.59 31.76 56.03
C MET A 1 -61.94 30.37 56.03
N ALA A 2 -61.45 29.96 54.85
CA ALA A 2 -60.36 29.04 54.53
C ALA A 2 -60.02 27.80 55.40
N LYS A 3 -60.06 26.62 54.73
CA LYS A 3 -59.02 25.56 54.55
C LYS A 3 -59.37 24.11 54.96
N GLN A 4 -59.19 23.24 53.94
CA GLN A 4 -58.70 21.83 53.97
C GLN A 4 -59.62 20.77 54.64
N GLN A 5 -59.86 19.55 54.14
CA GLN A 5 -59.00 18.62 53.40
C GLN A 5 -59.84 17.35 52.99
N GLN A 6 -59.50 16.73 51.85
CA GLN A 6 -59.58 15.27 51.50
C GLN A 6 -60.88 14.56 50.99
N ARG A 7 -60.90 14.34 49.64
CA ARG A 7 -61.01 13.09 48.79
C ARG A 7 -62.06 11.98 49.07
N PRO A 8 -62.62 11.35 47.99
CA PRO A 8 -62.09 10.07 47.47
C PRO A 8 -61.96 9.95 45.91
N ALA A 9 -61.43 8.81 45.46
CA ALA A 9 -60.61 8.56 44.27
C ALA A 9 -61.28 8.42 42.87
N PRO A 10 -60.61 8.86 41.80
CA PRO A 10 -60.71 8.28 40.46
C PRO A 10 -59.69 7.15 40.27
N GLN A 11 -60.15 6.06 39.65
CA GLN A 11 -59.47 4.78 39.50
C GLN A 11 -58.15 4.85 38.72
N PRO A 12 -57.18 3.96 39.01
CA PRO A 12 -55.91 3.90 38.29
C PRO A 12 -56.11 3.32 36.88
N GLN A 13 -56.16 4.20 35.87
CA GLN A 13 -55.98 3.78 34.49
C GLN A 13 -54.56 3.26 34.31
N GLN A 14 -54.51 1.96 34.02
CA GLN A 14 -53.33 1.15 33.89
C GLN A 14 -52.34 1.77 32.90
N ARG A 15 -51.12 2.02 33.40
CA ARG A 15 -49.93 2.25 32.59
C ARG A 15 -49.74 1.10 31.62
N LYS A 16 -49.94 1.36 30.33
CA LYS A 16 -49.17 0.71 29.27
C LYS A 16 -48.37 1.79 28.56
N THR A 17 -47.28 2.17 29.21
CA THR A 17 -46.18 2.91 28.59
C THR A 17 -45.75 2.13 27.35
N ALA A 18 -45.93 2.70 26.16
CA ALA A 18 -45.24 2.25 24.97
C ALA A 18 -43.73 2.20 25.30
N PRO A 19 -43.02 1.10 25.01
CA PRO A 19 -41.58 1.04 25.25
C PRO A 19 -40.92 2.13 24.41
N ALA A 20 -40.16 3.01 25.07
CA ALA A 20 -39.36 4.02 24.41
C ALA A 20 -38.51 3.37 23.31
N PRO A 21 -38.35 3.98 22.12
CA PRO A 21 -37.39 3.49 21.15
C PRO A 21 -36.02 3.60 21.83
N VAL A 22 -35.42 2.45 22.13
CA VAL A 22 -34.05 2.37 22.64
C VAL A 22 -33.19 3.04 21.58
N ARG A 23 -32.84 4.31 21.83
CA ARG A 23 -31.83 5.03 21.06
C ARG A 23 -30.52 4.31 21.33
N ARG A 24 -30.23 3.28 20.54
CA ARG A 24 -28.92 2.66 20.51
C ARG A 24 -27.93 3.81 20.24
N PRO A 25 -26.94 4.06 21.10
CA PRO A 25 -25.86 4.96 20.75
C PRO A 25 -25.34 4.47 19.40
N ALA A 26 -25.24 5.38 18.43
CA ALA A 26 -24.71 5.07 17.12
C ALA A 26 -23.34 4.41 17.33
N GLU A 27 -23.30 3.10 17.14
CA GLU A 27 -22.09 2.31 17.13
C GLU A 27 -21.27 2.86 15.98
N LYS A 28 -20.26 3.66 16.30
CA LYS A 28 -19.23 4.12 15.38
C LYS A 28 -18.64 2.83 14.82
N LYS A 29 -19.08 2.43 13.63
CA LYS A 29 -18.42 1.43 12.80
C LYS A 29 -17.02 1.98 12.55
N GLU A 30 -16.10 1.67 13.46
CA GLU A 30 -14.68 1.66 13.17
C GLU A 30 -14.54 0.63 12.04
N SER A 31 -14.52 1.13 10.81
CA SER A 31 -14.18 0.33 9.66
C SER A 31 -12.84 -0.32 9.97
N ILE A 32 -12.84 -1.63 10.20
CA ILE A 32 -11.62 -2.43 10.37
C ILE A 32 -10.68 -2.25 9.16
N PHE A 33 -11.24 -1.79 8.04
CA PHE A 33 -10.53 -1.24 6.90
C PHE A 33 -10.41 0.29 7.02
N SER A 34 -9.75 0.77 8.07
CA SER A 34 -9.04 2.04 7.94
C SER A 34 -7.86 1.70 7.04
N ALA A 35 -7.99 2.00 5.75
CA ALA A 35 -6.85 1.99 4.85
C ALA A 35 -5.86 2.98 5.46
N GLY A 36 -4.88 2.45 6.21
CA GLY A 36 -3.84 3.23 6.86
C GLY A 36 -3.31 4.20 5.83
N SER A 37 -3.20 5.47 6.22
CA SER A 37 -2.63 6.53 5.40
C SER A 37 -1.47 5.96 4.59
N ASN A 38 -1.58 6.01 3.25
CA ASN A 38 -0.60 5.49 2.29
C ASN A 38 0.68 6.31 2.37
N GLU A 39 1.32 6.29 3.53
CA GLU A 39 2.61 6.90 3.78
C GLU A 39 3.64 5.93 3.23
N LEU A 40 3.96 6.13 1.95
CA LEU A 40 5.01 5.39 1.31
C LEU A 40 6.31 5.64 2.09
N ILE A 41 6.93 4.57 2.59
CA ILE A 41 8.22 4.61 3.33
C ILE A 41 9.28 5.37 2.53
N PHE A 42 9.17 5.33 1.20
CA PHE A 42 9.98 6.08 0.27
C PHE A 42 9.10 7.11 -0.46
N GLY A 43 9.58 8.34 -0.60
CA GLY A 43 8.87 9.36 -1.38
C GLY A 43 8.60 8.89 -2.81
N ARG A 44 7.54 9.41 -3.45
CA ARG A 44 7.11 9.03 -4.81
C ARG A 44 8.28 9.00 -5.82
N GLN A 45 9.18 9.98 -5.74
CA GLN A 45 10.32 10.08 -6.65
C GLN A 45 11.33 8.95 -6.44
N ASN A 46 11.52 8.49 -5.21
CA ASN A 46 12.42 7.39 -4.89
C ASN A 46 11.84 6.05 -5.30
N PHE A 47 10.53 5.87 -5.13
CA PHE A 47 9.82 4.69 -5.62
C PHE A 47 9.96 4.55 -7.15
N ILE A 48 9.87 5.66 -7.89
CA ILE A 48 10.11 5.66 -9.35
C ILE A 48 11.54 5.24 -9.69
N LEU A 49 12.55 5.75 -8.97
CA LEU A 49 13.95 5.36 -9.18
C LEU A 49 14.18 3.87 -8.92
N MET A 50 13.57 3.31 -7.88
CA MET A 50 13.63 1.87 -7.61
C MET A 50 12.95 1.05 -8.71
N GLY A 51 11.81 1.50 -9.23
CA GLY A 51 11.12 0.86 -10.36
C GLY A 51 11.97 0.85 -11.63
N ILE A 52 12.66 1.96 -11.93
CA ILE A 52 13.60 2.04 -13.07
C ILE A 52 14.77 1.06 -12.87
N GLY A 53 15.35 1.02 -11.67
CA GLY A 53 16.43 0.10 -11.36
C GLY A 53 16.01 -1.38 -11.50
N LEU A 54 14.80 -1.72 -11.07
CA LEU A 54 14.24 -3.06 -11.25
C LEU A 54 14.07 -3.41 -12.73
N ALA A 55 13.57 -2.49 -13.54
CA ALA A 55 13.43 -2.70 -14.98
C ALA A 55 14.80 -2.97 -15.65
N LEU A 56 15.85 -2.24 -15.26
CA LEU A 56 17.21 -2.47 -15.76
C LEU A 56 17.74 -3.87 -15.40
N VAL A 57 17.51 -4.33 -14.16
CA VAL A 57 17.91 -5.68 -13.75
C VAL A 57 17.19 -6.75 -14.58
N LEU A 58 15.88 -6.59 -14.79
CA LEU A 58 15.10 -7.51 -15.62
C LEU A 58 15.59 -7.53 -17.07
N ILE A 59 15.93 -6.37 -17.65
CA ILE A 59 16.50 -6.28 -18.99
C ILE A 59 17.88 -6.97 -19.06
N GLY A 60 18.74 -6.77 -18.06
CA GLY A 60 20.04 -7.44 -17.98
C GLY A 60 19.90 -8.97 -17.94
N LEU A 61 18.99 -9.48 -17.11
CA LEU A 61 18.69 -10.91 -17.02
C LEU A 61 18.07 -11.45 -18.31
N ALA A 62 17.13 -10.72 -18.92
CA ALA A 62 16.50 -11.11 -20.18
C ALA A 62 17.52 -11.16 -21.33
N THR A 63 18.50 -10.26 -21.34
CA THR A 63 19.57 -10.26 -22.35
C THR A 63 20.46 -11.49 -22.25
N MET A 64 20.66 -12.04 -21.03
CA MET A 64 21.43 -13.28 -20.83
C MET A 64 20.70 -14.53 -21.34
N SER A 65 19.36 -14.59 -21.28
CA SER A 65 18.59 -15.82 -21.56
C SER A 65 18.57 -16.27 -23.03
N GLY A 66 18.80 -15.37 -23.99
CA GLY A 66 18.60 -15.67 -25.42
C GLY A 66 19.66 -16.52 -26.14
N GLY A 67 20.49 -17.30 -25.43
CA GLY A 67 21.75 -17.86 -25.94
C GLY A 67 21.65 -19.29 -26.44
N ALA A 68 20.42 -19.82 -26.53
CA ALA A 68 20.17 -21.20 -26.86
C ALA A 68 20.61 -21.54 -28.29
N MET A 69 21.32 -22.66 -28.41
CA MET A 69 21.76 -23.24 -29.67
C MET A 69 20.53 -23.81 -30.41
N PRO A 70 20.27 -23.42 -31.68
CA PRO A 70 19.17 -24.01 -32.45
C PRO A 70 19.41 -25.49 -32.78
N ASP A 71 20.67 -25.91 -32.94
CA ASP A 71 21.07 -27.30 -33.13
C ASP A 71 22.11 -27.70 -32.08
N PRO A 72 21.84 -28.66 -31.17
CA PRO A 72 22.78 -29.07 -30.12
C PRO A 72 24.07 -29.72 -30.66
N ASN A 73 24.10 -30.09 -31.95
CA ASN A 73 25.25 -30.69 -32.63
C ASN A 73 26.13 -29.66 -33.38
N LYS A 74 25.74 -28.38 -33.42
CA LYS A 74 26.51 -27.30 -34.06
C LYS A 74 26.80 -26.21 -33.06
N TRP A 75 28.09 -26.02 -32.74
CA TRP A 75 28.54 -24.95 -31.85
C TRP A 75 28.73 -23.64 -32.63
N GLU A 76 27.86 -22.66 -32.39
CA GLU A 76 28.00 -21.28 -32.90
C GLU A 76 28.57 -20.39 -31.78
N PRO A 77 29.90 -20.24 -31.67
CA PRO A 77 30.54 -19.48 -30.59
C PRO A 77 30.10 -18.02 -30.56
N GLU A 78 29.70 -17.45 -31.70
CA GLU A 78 29.25 -16.05 -31.82
C GLU A 78 27.94 -15.77 -31.06
N ARG A 79 27.05 -16.75 -30.93
CA ARG A 79 25.78 -16.58 -30.19
C ARG A 79 25.97 -16.63 -28.68
N ILE A 80 26.89 -17.49 -28.23
CA ILE A 80 27.17 -17.74 -26.81
C ILE A 80 28.12 -16.66 -26.28
N TYR A 81 29.21 -16.40 -27.01
CA TYR A 81 30.19 -15.37 -26.70
C TYR A 81 29.87 -14.01 -27.35
N SER A 82 28.59 -13.68 -27.44
CA SER A 82 28.19 -12.36 -27.91
C SER A 82 28.63 -11.30 -26.90
N PHE A 83 29.29 -10.24 -27.40
CA PHE A 83 29.70 -9.07 -26.60
C PHE A 83 28.55 -8.51 -25.76
N THR A 84 27.32 -8.62 -26.27
CA THR A 84 26.08 -8.21 -25.60
C THR A 84 25.83 -8.99 -24.30
N ARG A 85 26.19 -10.27 -24.23
CA ARG A 85 25.94 -11.12 -23.03
C ARG A 85 27.10 -11.10 -22.05
N ILE A 86 28.34 -11.12 -22.55
CA ILE A 86 29.53 -11.19 -21.69
C ILE A 86 29.78 -9.83 -21.02
N THR A 87 29.52 -8.74 -21.74
CA THR A 87 29.94 -7.40 -21.32
C THR A 87 28.75 -6.49 -21.11
N LEU A 88 27.86 -6.37 -22.11
CA LEU A 88 26.77 -5.41 -22.03
C LEU A 88 25.75 -5.79 -20.94
N ALA A 89 25.34 -7.06 -20.87
CA ALA A 89 24.35 -7.52 -19.90
C ALA A 89 24.81 -7.37 -18.44
N PRO A 90 26.04 -7.77 -18.04
CA PRO A 90 26.53 -7.52 -16.69
C PRO A 90 26.64 -6.04 -16.35
N ILE A 91 27.08 -5.20 -17.30
CA ILE A 91 27.17 -3.74 -17.10
C ILE A 91 25.78 -3.15 -16.82
N ILE A 92 24.76 -3.54 -17.60
CA ILE A 92 23.38 -3.10 -17.38
C ILE A 92 22.87 -3.58 -16.01
N MET A 93 23.17 -4.81 -15.63
CA MET A 93 22.77 -5.37 -14.34
C MET A 93 23.38 -4.58 -13.16
N VAL A 94 24.69 -4.29 -13.23
CA VAL A 94 25.39 -3.47 -12.22
C VAL A 94 24.81 -2.05 -12.16
N ALA A 95 24.57 -1.41 -13.31
CA ALA A 95 23.94 -0.10 -13.37
C ALA A 95 22.53 -0.12 -12.76
N GLY A 96 21.76 -1.19 -12.97
CA GLY A 96 20.47 -1.42 -12.32
C GLY A 96 20.57 -1.48 -10.80
N PHE A 97 21.51 -2.28 -10.27
CA PHE A 97 21.73 -2.37 -8.82
C PHE A 97 22.18 -1.04 -8.20
N VAL A 98 23.07 -0.30 -8.87
CA VAL A 98 23.48 1.04 -8.42
C VAL A 98 22.28 1.98 -8.38
N THR A 99 21.42 1.94 -9.39
CA THR A 99 20.21 2.77 -9.46
C THR A 99 19.24 2.46 -8.32
N VAL A 100 19.01 1.18 -8.01
CA VAL A 100 18.21 0.74 -6.86
C VAL A 100 18.84 1.20 -5.55
N ALA A 101 20.15 1.01 -5.39
CA ALA A 101 20.88 1.45 -4.21
C ALA A 101 20.72 2.97 -3.98
N VAL A 102 20.91 3.77 -5.03
CA VAL A 102 20.68 5.24 -4.97
C VAL A 102 19.22 5.55 -4.61
N GLY A 103 18.25 4.81 -5.17
CA GLY A 103 16.83 4.95 -4.84
C GLY A 103 16.52 4.67 -3.36
N ILE A 104 17.22 3.73 -2.73
CA ILE A 104 17.07 3.42 -1.30
C ILE A 104 17.76 4.48 -0.44
N PHE A 105 19.02 4.80 -0.75
CA PHE A 105 19.85 5.70 0.07
C PHE A 105 19.44 7.17 -0.03
N LYS A 106 18.82 7.58 -1.14
CA LYS A 106 18.36 8.95 -1.32
C LYS A 106 17.26 9.25 -0.30
N ARG A 107 17.60 9.90 0.82
CA ARG A 107 16.60 10.33 1.79
C ARG A 107 15.71 11.40 1.14
N THR A 108 14.46 11.07 0.85
CA THR A 108 13.46 12.10 0.55
C THR A 108 13.04 12.71 1.88
N PRO A 109 13.13 14.03 2.08
CA PRO A 109 12.49 14.65 3.22
C PRO A 109 10.99 14.33 3.14
N VAL A 110 10.49 13.60 4.12
CA VAL A 110 9.04 13.44 4.31
C VAL A 110 8.56 14.84 4.66
N ALA A 111 7.82 15.47 3.76
CA ALA A 111 7.25 16.79 4.01
C ALA A 111 6.18 16.60 5.08
N ASN A 112 6.56 16.81 6.34
CA ASN A 112 5.66 16.86 7.48
C ASN A 112 4.76 18.09 7.30
N ASN A 113 3.62 17.92 6.65
CA ASN A 113 2.61 18.98 6.49
C ASN A 113 1.81 19.14 7.79
N SER A 114 2.49 19.49 8.90
CA SER A 114 1.87 19.71 10.21
C SER A 114 1.72 21.19 10.60
N GLU A 115 1.96 22.14 9.71
CA GLU A 115 1.79 23.58 10.01
C GLU A 115 1.21 24.35 8.82
N ALA A 116 -0.12 24.50 8.80
CA ALA A 116 -0.86 25.68 8.31
C ALA A 116 -2.32 25.59 8.78
#